data_AF-A0A0G2J4P4-F1
#
_entry.id   AF-A0A0G2J4P4-F1
#
_cell.length_a   1.000
_cell.length_b   1.000
_cell.length_c   1.000
_cell.angle_alpha   90.00
_cell.angle_beta   90.00
_cell.angle_gamma   90.00
#
_symmetry.space_group_name_H-M   'P 1'
#
loop_
_entity.id
_entity.type
_entity.pdbx_description
1 polymer ?
#
loop_
_entity_poly.entity_id
_entity_poly.type
_entity_poly.pdbx_seq_one_letter_code
_entity_poly.pdbx_strand_id
1 'polypeptide(L)'
;MDWTEQLGALAKKLRAPDWQAPPNEEATKMALVAPFLRALGYDIFNPAEVMPEFSADLPLIKAGERVDYAILENSQPKILVEVKAYKTNLDKVERGQLQRYFHATRARIGLLTNGHVFQFFTDLDEANKMDEKPFAEVDLLNLRHAPLSQLKHVTKPKFNLDELLGIAEELKYIKGVKDEIRQELTEPSDWLVKEMAQRVHSARRISPKILDSFRPIVTDAIQSYITDRINETLDKAIQTVEVKEYNQKLNEQDTTEIEDSNDIITTQEEMEALYIVRAICSNLVDSGRLMEKDTKTYCNITLDGQARKSFLRLHFNSLRKKKINIFDQGQPEVVPVSTPSDLYQYKERIRNALKLKLEPPRSPE
;
A
#
# COMPACT_ATOMS: atom_id res chain seq x y z
N MET A 1 -18.92 -14.79 -2.11
CA MET A 1 -17.62 -14.19 -2.48
C MET A 1 -16.91 -13.85 -1.20
N ASP A 2 -15.61 -14.10 -1.14
CA ASP A 2 -14.79 -13.68 0.00
C ASP A 2 -14.73 -12.14 0.04
N TRP A 3 -14.73 -11.56 1.24
CA TRP A 3 -14.65 -10.10 1.44
C TRP A 3 -13.45 -9.50 0.69
N THR A 4 -12.32 -10.21 0.70
CA THR A 4 -11.08 -9.82 0.00
C THR A 4 -11.29 -9.70 -1.51
N GLU A 5 -12.06 -10.62 -2.12
CA GLU A 5 -12.37 -10.59 -3.55
C GLU A 5 -13.25 -9.38 -3.89
N GLN A 6 -14.22 -9.07 -3.05
CA GLN A 6 -15.12 -7.92 -3.24
C GLN A 6 -14.37 -6.60 -3.14
N LEU A 7 -13.45 -6.47 -2.16
CA LEU A 7 -12.54 -5.33 -2.08
C LEU A 7 -11.61 -5.25 -3.29
N GLY A 8 -11.07 -6.38 -3.74
CA GLY A 8 -10.24 -6.45 -4.94
C GLY A 8 -10.97 -5.97 -6.19
N ALA A 9 -12.25 -6.35 -6.35
CA ALA A 9 -13.09 -5.88 -7.44
C ALA A 9 -13.37 -4.37 -7.35
N LEU A 10 -13.63 -3.85 -6.15
CA LEU A 10 -13.80 -2.42 -5.93
C LEU A 10 -12.51 -1.66 -6.27
N ALA A 11 -11.37 -2.09 -5.74
CA ALA A 11 -10.05 -1.53 -6.04
C ALA A 11 -9.74 -1.55 -7.55
N LYS A 12 -10.05 -2.64 -8.25
CA LYS A 12 -9.89 -2.74 -9.70
C LYS A 12 -10.74 -1.70 -10.44
N LYS A 13 -11.97 -1.46 -9.99
CA LYS A 13 -12.85 -0.42 -10.55
C LYS A 13 -12.25 0.98 -10.38
N LEU A 14 -11.68 1.30 -9.21
CA LEU A 14 -11.05 2.62 -8.98
C LEU A 14 -9.79 2.85 -9.83
N ARG A 15 -9.10 1.78 -10.23
CA ARG A 15 -7.89 1.84 -11.08
C ARG A 15 -8.20 1.78 -12.57
N ALA A 16 -9.46 1.62 -12.96
CA ALA A 16 -9.83 1.51 -14.36
C ALA A 16 -9.56 2.85 -15.10
N PRO A 17 -9.01 2.85 -16.32
CA PRO A 17 -8.64 4.07 -17.04
C PRO A 17 -9.81 5.03 -17.33
N ASP A 18 -11.02 4.47 -17.44
CA ASP A 18 -12.28 5.18 -17.69
C ASP A 18 -13.03 5.56 -16.41
N TRP A 19 -12.46 5.25 -15.23
CA TRP A 19 -13.09 5.58 -13.96
C TRP A 19 -13.12 7.10 -13.74
N GLN A 20 -14.31 7.60 -13.43
CA GLN A 20 -14.54 9.00 -13.09
C GLN A 20 -14.69 9.14 -11.58
N ALA A 21 -13.96 10.11 -11.03
CA ALA A 21 -14.08 10.45 -9.62
C ALA A 21 -15.49 10.98 -9.32
N PRO A 22 -16.12 10.54 -8.21
CA PRO A 22 -17.40 11.09 -7.81
C PRO A 22 -17.23 12.58 -7.48
N PRO A 23 -18.12 13.46 -7.99
CA PRO A 23 -17.93 14.91 -7.93
C PRO A 23 -18.19 15.53 -6.55
N ASN A 24 -18.85 14.81 -5.64
CA ASN A 24 -19.22 15.30 -4.32
C ASN A 24 -19.36 14.14 -3.32
N GLU A 25 -19.69 14.48 -2.08
CA GLU A 25 -19.85 13.53 -0.98
C GLU A 25 -20.97 12.52 -1.22
N GLU A 26 -22.15 12.96 -1.70
CA GLU A 26 -23.28 12.06 -2.03
C GLU A 26 -22.93 11.05 -3.14
N ALA A 27 -22.23 11.49 -4.18
CA ALA A 27 -21.73 10.59 -5.21
C ALA A 27 -20.66 9.63 -4.64
N THR A 28 -19.86 10.07 -3.66
CA THR A 28 -18.86 9.24 -2.98
C THR A 28 -19.54 8.15 -2.15
N LYS A 29 -20.59 8.52 -1.40
CA LYS A 29 -21.46 7.60 -0.65
C LYS A 29 -21.98 6.49 -1.56
N MET A 30 -22.60 6.85 -2.68
CA MET A 30 -23.23 5.88 -3.58
C MET A 30 -22.22 5.05 -4.39
N ALA A 31 -21.17 5.68 -4.94
CA ALA A 31 -20.27 5.02 -5.88
C ALA A 31 -19.20 4.15 -5.21
N LEU A 32 -18.84 4.46 -3.94
CA LEU A 32 -17.69 3.87 -3.25
C LEU A 32 -18.06 3.30 -1.87
N VAL A 33 -18.74 4.07 -1.03
CA VAL A 33 -19.03 3.65 0.36
C VAL A 33 -20.12 2.58 0.42
N ALA A 34 -21.25 2.76 -0.27
CA ALA A 34 -22.30 1.75 -0.34
C ALA A 34 -21.78 0.38 -0.85
N PRO A 35 -21.00 0.30 -1.94
CA PRO A 35 -20.35 -0.94 -2.35
C PRO A 35 -19.42 -1.54 -1.29
N PHE A 36 -18.70 -0.71 -0.54
CA PHE A 36 -17.84 -1.16 0.56
C PHE A 36 -18.66 -1.75 1.72
N LEU A 37 -19.74 -1.09 2.14
CA LEU A 37 -20.65 -1.60 3.18
C LEU A 37 -21.31 -2.91 2.77
N ARG A 38 -21.71 -3.02 1.49
CA ARG A 38 -22.20 -4.28 0.93
C ARG A 38 -21.13 -5.37 0.93
N ALA A 39 -19.88 -5.01 0.65
CA ALA A 39 -18.79 -5.95 0.68
C ALA A 39 -18.56 -6.48 2.11
N LEU A 40 -18.74 -5.65 3.13
CA LEU A 40 -18.71 -6.09 4.54
C LEU A 40 -19.87 -7.06 4.86
N GLY A 41 -20.83 -7.23 3.96
CA GLY A 41 -21.98 -8.12 4.10
C GLY A 41 -23.21 -7.44 4.67
N TYR A 42 -23.19 -6.12 4.87
CA TYR A 42 -24.34 -5.37 5.39
C TYR A 42 -25.33 -5.01 4.28
N ASP A 43 -26.62 -5.10 4.58
CA ASP A 43 -27.68 -4.75 3.64
C ASP A 43 -28.01 -3.26 3.67
N ILE A 44 -27.47 -2.52 2.69
CA ILE A 44 -27.70 -1.07 2.52
C ILE A 44 -29.13 -0.70 2.14
N PHE A 45 -29.96 -1.68 1.74
CA PHE A 45 -31.37 -1.44 1.40
C PHE A 45 -32.31 -1.71 2.58
N ASN A 46 -31.77 -2.25 3.68
CA ASN A 46 -32.53 -2.52 4.89
C ASN A 46 -32.22 -1.43 5.95
N PRO A 47 -33.11 -0.44 6.16
CA PRO A 47 -32.87 0.63 7.14
C PRO A 47 -32.83 0.13 8.59
N ALA A 48 -33.33 -1.08 8.88
CA ALA A 48 -33.19 -1.69 10.20
C ALA A 48 -31.77 -2.24 10.44
N GLU A 49 -30.95 -2.35 9.39
CA GLU A 49 -29.57 -2.84 9.45
C GLU A 49 -28.56 -1.74 9.12
N VAL A 50 -28.76 -1.01 8.03
CA VAL A 50 -27.93 0.15 7.65
C VAL A 50 -28.86 1.37 7.54
N MET A 51 -28.84 2.21 8.55
CA MET A 51 -29.62 3.45 8.58
C MET A 51 -28.81 4.59 7.96
N PRO A 52 -29.18 5.11 6.77
CA PRO A 52 -28.59 6.33 6.24
C PRO A 52 -29.05 7.56 7.04
N GLU A 53 -28.26 8.62 7.02
CA GLU A 53 -28.55 9.89 7.70
C GLU A 53 -29.01 9.69 9.16
N PHE A 54 -28.31 8.83 9.89
CA PHE A 54 -28.68 8.47 11.24
C PHE A 54 -28.62 9.71 12.15
N SER A 55 -29.76 10.00 12.77
CA SER A 55 -29.91 11.06 13.75
C SER A 55 -30.40 10.46 15.06
N ALA A 56 -29.94 11.03 16.17
CA ALA A 56 -30.38 10.64 17.49
C ALA A 56 -30.62 11.93 18.28
N ASP A 57 -31.74 11.99 18.99
CA ASP A 57 -32.09 13.13 19.85
C ASP A 57 -31.30 13.02 21.16
N LEU A 58 -30.00 13.39 21.09
CA LEU A 58 -29.03 13.21 22.17
C LEU A 58 -28.38 14.54 22.55
N PRO A 59 -28.12 14.80 23.85
CA PRO A 59 -27.64 16.11 24.33
C PRO A 59 -26.31 16.62 23.73
N LEU A 60 -25.47 15.71 23.22
CA LEU A 60 -24.15 16.03 22.65
C LEU A 60 -24.17 16.29 21.14
N ILE A 61 -25.30 16.05 20.48
CA ILE A 61 -25.47 16.17 19.03
C ILE A 61 -26.14 17.51 18.73
N LYS A 62 -25.59 18.28 17.78
CA LYS A 62 -26.21 19.56 17.39
C LYS A 62 -27.56 19.29 16.71
N ALA A 63 -28.54 20.14 16.94
CA ALA A 63 -29.85 20.02 16.30
C ALA A 63 -29.70 19.97 14.77
N GLY A 64 -30.23 18.91 14.15
CA GLY A 64 -30.17 18.68 12.70
C GLY A 64 -28.87 18.05 12.20
N GLU A 65 -27.87 17.81 13.06
CA GLU A 65 -26.70 17.00 12.71
C GLU A 65 -27.12 15.54 12.48
N ARG A 66 -26.43 14.84 11.57
CA ARG A 66 -26.68 13.44 11.19
C ARG A 66 -25.35 12.78 10.84
N VAL A 67 -25.13 11.52 11.20
CA VAL A 67 -24.00 10.75 10.66
C VAL A 67 -24.46 10.03 9.40
N ASP A 68 -23.58 9.84 8.42
CA ASP A 68 -24.00 9.38 7.09
C ASP A 68 -24.60 7.99 7.08
N TYR A 69 -24.00 7.06 7.82
CA TYR A 69 -24.60 5.75 8.07
C TYR A 69 -24.40 5.30 9.52
N ALA A 70 -25.38 4.58 10.03
CA ALA A 70 -25.23 3.74 11.21
C ALA A 70 -25.58 2.29 10.85
N ILE A 71 -24.65 1.37 11.12
CA ILE A 71 -24.94 -0.06 11.10
C ILE A 71 -25.55 -0.41 12.45
N LEU A 72 -26.77 -0.93 12.42
CA LEU A 72 -27.58 -1.20 13.59
C LEU A 72 -27.54 -2.69 13.97
N GLU A 73 -27.57 -2.95 15.27
CA GLU A 73 -27.82 -4.25 15.84
C GLU A 73 -28.83 -4.07 16.97
N ASN A 74 -29.94 -4.82 16.93
CA ASN A 74 -31.05 -4.64 17.88
C ASN A 74 -31.55 -3.18 17.97
N SER A 75 -31.63 -2.49 16.84
CA SER A 75 -32.00 -1.06 16.73
C SER A 75 -31.05 -0.07 17.44
N GLN A 76 -29.86 -0.51 17.84
CA GLN A 76 -28.82 0.34 18.41
C GLN A 76 -27.63 0.46 17.45
N PRO A 77 -27.02 1.64 17.31
CA PRO A 77 -25.85 1.80 16.45
C PRO A 77 -24.67 1.00 17.01
N LYS A 78 -24.10 0.15 16.16
CA LYS A 78 -22.92 -0.68 16.43
C LYS A 78 -21.67 -0.13 15.76
N ILE A 79 -21.82 0.32 14.51
CA ILE A 79 -20.77 0.97 13.74
C ILE A 79 -21.32 2.28 13.18
N LEU A 80 -20.60 3.37 13.39
CA LEU A 80 -20.92 4.67 12.80
C LEU A 80 -20.02 4.92 11.60
N VAL A 81 -20.56 5.46 10.51
CA VAL A 81 -19.82 5.72 9.28
C VAL A 81 -20.01 7.17 8.87
N GLU A 82 -18.92 7.90 8.81
CA GLU A 82 -18.85 9.27 8.32
C GLU A 82 -18.09 9.29 6.99
N VAL A 83 -18.65 9.98 6.00
CA VAL A 83 -18.17 10.01 4.62
C VAL A 83 -17.80 11.43 4.26
N LYS A 84 -16.65 11.60 3.63
CA LYS A 84 -16.21 12.85 3.01
C LYS A 84 -16.14 12.69 1.50
N ALA A 85 -16.13 13.82 0.79
CA ALA A 85 -15.94 13.83 -0.65
C ALA A 85 -14.63 13.11 -1.04
N TYR A 86 -14.63 12.48 -2.21
CA TYR A 86 -13.46 11.79 -2.72
C TYR A 86 -12.23 12.69 -2.78
N LYS A 87 -11.08 12.15 -2.33
CA LYS A 87 -9.78 12.84 -2.13
C LYS A 87 -9.73 13.87 -0.99
N THR A 88 -10.78 14.07 -0.20
CA THR A 88 -10.67 14.83 1.05
C THR A 88 -9.66 14.15 1.98
N ASN A 89 -8.76 14.94 2.57
CA ASN A 89 -7.81 14.44 3.56
C ASN A 89 -8.52 14.13 4.87
N LEU A 90 -8.37 12.91 5.40
CA LEU A 90 -9.07 12.42 6.59
C LEU A 90 -8.34 12.81 7.90
N ASP A 91 -8.11 14.11 8.07
CA ASP A 91 -7.41 14.67 9.22
C ASP A 91 -8.31 14.80 10.46
N LYS A 92 -7.82 15.46 11.52
CA LYS A 92 -8.56 15.63 12.78
C LYS A 92 -9.85 16.45 12.60
N VAL A 93 -9.91 17.38 11.64
CA VAL A 93 -11.09 18.23 11.42
C VAL A 93 -12.26 17.39 10.94
N GLU A 94 -11.99 16.47 10.01
CA GLU A 94 -13.02 15.63 9.40
C GLU A 94 -13.59 14.57 10.36
N ARG A 95 -12.95 14.34 11.51
CA ARG A 95 -13.40 13.36 12.53
C ARG A 95 -14.45 13.92 13.49
N GLY A 96 -14.62 15.24 13.57
CA GLY A 96 -15.37 15.85 14.66
C GLY A 96 -16.83 15.38 14.75
N GLN A 97 -17.48 15.17 13.62
CA GLN A 97 -18.87 14.66 13.54
C GLN A 97 -18.97 13.21 13.99
N LEU A 98 -18.12 12.35 13.44
CA LEU A 98 -18.01 10.96 13.85
C LEU A 98 -17.74 10.85 15.37
N GLN A 99 -16.82 11.66 15.91
CA GLN A 99 -16.53 11.70 17.34
C GLN A 99 -17.76 12.04 18.17
N ARG A 100 -18.48 13.13 17.86
CA ARG A 100 -19.67 13.52 18.63
C ARG A 100 -20.72 12.40 18.66
N TYR A 101 -20.99 11.77 17.53
CA TYR A 101 -21.92 10.63 17.46
C TYR A 101 -21.40 9.41 18.22
N PHE A 102 -20.11 9.12 18.12
CA PHE A 102 -19.49 8.01 18.83
C PHE A 102 -19.69 8.18 20.34
N HIS A 103 -19.43 9.36 20.90
CA HIS A 103 -19.57 9.62 22.34
C HIS A 103 -21.04 9.62 22.80
N ALA A 104 -21.95 10.05 21.93
CA ALA A 104 -23.37 10.15 22.27
C ALA A 104 -24.09 8.79 22.20
N THR A 105 -23.58 7.84 21.42
CA THR A 105 -24.24 6.55 21.15
C THR A 105 -23.54 5.38 21.86
N ARG A 106 -24.04 4.16 21.65
CA ARG A 106 -23.41 2.92 22.15
C ARG A 106 -22.46 2.28 21.13
N ALA A 107 -22.22 2.94 20.01
CA ALA A 107 -21.33 2.42 19.00
C ALA A 107 -19.91 2.35 19.54
N ARG A 108 -19.23 1.23 19.31
CA ARG A 108 -17.84 1.02 19.73
C ARG A 108 -16.87 0.99 18.57
N ILE A 109 -17.37 1.12 17.34
CA ILE A 109 -16.59 1.20 16.11
C ILE A 109 -17.01 2.43 15.31
N GLY A 110 -16.02 3.22 14.88
CA GLY A 110 -16.20 4.35 14.00
C GLY A 110 -15.47 4.10 12.68
N LEU A 111 -16.06 4.54 11.58
CA LEU A 111 -15.48 4.44 10.23
C LEU A 111 -15.51 5.83 9.59
N LEU A 112 -14.34 6.42 9.36
CA LEU A 112 -14.22 7.65 8.57
C LEU A 112 -13.67 7.29 7.19
N THR A 113 -14.29 7.81 6.13
CA THR A 113 -13.85 7.49 4.77
C THR A 113 -14.05 8.63 3.78
N ASN A 114 -13.19 8.69 2.76
CA ASN A 114 -13.37 9.51 1.55
C ASN A 114 -13.66 8.63 0.31
N GLY A 115 -14.13 7.41 0.53
CA GLY A 115 -14.46 6.42 -0.50
C GLY A 115 -13.29 5.57 -1.02
N HIS A 116 -12.03 5.98 -0.86
CA HIS A 116 -10.88 5.09 -1.17
C HIS A 116 -10.03 4.75 0.03
N VAL A 117 -9.94 5.64 1.03
CA VAL A 117 -9.34 5.35 2.32
C VAL A 117 -10.45 5.15 3.34
N PHE A 118 -10.36 4.06 4.11
CA PHE A 118 -11.30 3.69 5.16
C PHE A 118 -10.54 3.56 6.48
N GLN A 119 -10.76 4.49 7.41
CA GLN A 119 -10.10 4.54 8.71
C GLN A 119 -11.04 4.03 9.81
N PHE A 120 -10.60 2.99 10.52
CA PHE A 120 -11.37 2.36 11.58
C PHE A 120 -10.89 2.82 12.95
N PHE A 121 -11.84 3.21 13.81
CA PHE A 121 -11.63 3.73 15.15
C PHE A 121 -12.39 2.89 16.18
N THR A 122 -11.87 2.90 17.40
CA THR A 122 -12.39 2.21 18.60
C THR A 122 -12.37 3.15 19.79
N ASP A 123 -12.76 2.66 20.96
CA ASP A 123 -12.69 3.32 22.27
C ASP A 123 -11.77 2.57 23.25
N LEU A 124 -10.54 2.27 22.81
CA LEU A 124 -9.60 1.48 23.61
C LEU A 124 -8.90 2.32 24.69
N ASP A 125 -8.66 3.61 24.43
CA ASP A 125 -7.99 4.48 25.41
C ASP A 125 -8.92 4.84 26.58
N GLU A 126 -10.16 5.20 26.25
CA GLU A 126 -11.17 5.60 27.21
C GLU A 126 -12.53 5.06 26.74
N ALA A 127 -13.25 4.36 27.61
CA ALA A 127 -14.54 3.78 27.27
C ALA A 127 -15.51 4.84 26.76
N ASN A 128 -16.21 4.55 25.65
CA ASN A 128 -17.16 5.45 25.00
C ASN A 128 -16.56 6.79 24.51
N LYS A 129 -15.24 6.84 24.32
CA LYS A 129 -14.54 7.98 23.72
C LYS A 129 -13.71 7.46 22.56
N MET A 130 -14.03 7.95 21.35
CA MET A 130 -13.32 7.52 20.15
C MET A 130 -11.84 7.89 20.22
N ASP A 131 -10.98 6.90 20.00
CA ASP A 131 -9.52 7.05 19.96
C ASP A 131 -9.09 8.12 18.95
N GLU A 132 -8.01 8.84 19.24
CA GLU A 132 -7.51 9.89 18.34
C GLU A 132 -6.97 9.34 17.02
N LYS A 133 -6.41 8.13 17.04
CA LYS A 133 -5.76 7.48 15.89
C LYS A 133 -6.57 6.25 15.49
N PRO A 134 -6.74 5.99 14.18
CA PRO A 134 -7.38 4.77 13.73
C PRO A 134 -6.47 3.56 14.02
N PHE A 135 -7.07 2.46 14.47
CA PHE A 135 -6.36 1.20 14.69
C PHE A 135 -6.05 0.48 13.38
N ALA A 136 -6.86 0.71 12.33
CA ALA A 136 -6.65 0.13 11.01
C ALA A 136 -7.05 1.11 9.91
N GLU A 137 -6.40 0.95 8.74
CA GLU A 137 -6.71 1.70 7.53
C GLU A 137 -6.74 0.75 6.34
N VAL A 138 -7.73 0.93 5.46
CA VAL A 138 -7.80 0.25 4.16
C VAL A 138 -7.79 1.30 3.07
N ASP A 139 -6.71 1.34 2.29
CA ASP A 139 -6.62 2.10 1.06
C ASP A 139 -6.93 1.18 -0.13
N LEU A 140 -8.04 1.43 -0.84
CA LEU A 140 -8.42 0.68 -2.03
C LEU A 140 -7.40 0.82 -3.17
N LEU A 141 -6.66 1.93 -3.22
CA LEU A 141 -5.57 2.12 -4.16
C LEU A 141 -4.31 1.33 -3.73
N ASN A 142 -4.22 0.90 -2.47
CA ASN A 142 -3.12 0.11 -1.93
C ASN A 142 -3.54 -0.95 -0.90
N LEU A 143 -4.24 -2.00 -1.35
CA LEU A 143 -4.72 -3.08 -0.48
C LEU A 143 -3.61 -3.95 0.13
N ARG A 144 -2.37 -3.92 -0.41
CA ARG A 144 -1.29 -4.84 0.01
C ARG A 144 -0.88 -4.64 1.48
N HIS A 145 -1.00 -3.41 1.98
CA HIS A 145 -0.63 -3.07 3.36
C HIS A 145 -1.82 -3.05 4.32
N ALA A 146 -3.03 -3.28 3.81
CA ALA A 146 -4.23 -3.31 4.63
C ALA A 146 -4.27 -4.60 5.47
N PRO A 147 -4.63 -4.52 6.77
CA PRO A 147 -4.75 -5.70 7.64
C PRO A 147 -6.08 -6.43 7.38
N LEU A 148 -6.28 -6.89 6.14
CA LEU A 148 -7.56 -7.46 5.68
C LEU A 148 -7.97 -8.72 6.44
N SER A 149 -7.00 -9.55 6.85
CA SER A 149 -7.25 -10.74 7.68
C SER A 149 -7.86 -10.38 9.02
N GLN A 150 -7.31 -9.35 9.68
CA GLN A 150 -7.75 -8.84 10.97
C GLN A 150 -9.11 -8.15 10.85
N LEU A 151 -9.32 -7.38 9.77
CA LEU A 151 -10.58 -6.68 9.51
C LEU A 151 -11.73 -7.61 9.11
N LYS A 152 -11.52 -8.92 8.92
CA LYS A 152 -12.62 -9.88 8.69
C LYS A 152 -13.66 -9.85 9.83
N HIS A 153 -13.26 -9.52 11.06
CA HIS A 153 -14.15 -9.41 12.22
C HIS A 153 -15.06 -8.16 12.19
N VAL A 154 -14.88 -7.26 11.23
CA VAL A 154 -15.82 -6.15 10.97
C VAL A 154 -16.96 -6.58 10.04
N THR A 155 -16.76 -7.64 9.25
CA THR A 155 -17.76 -8.15 8.31
C THR A 155 -18.94 -8.78 9.06
N LYS A 156 -20.16 -8.59 8.56
CA LYS A 156 -21.39 -9.12 9.16
C LYS A 156 -21.30 -10.61 9.53
N PRO A 157 -20.81 -11.52 8.65
CA PRO A 157 -20.80 -12.95 8.95
C PRO A 157 -19.84 -13.36 10.08
N LYS A 158 -18.84 -12.53 10.38
CA LYS A 158 -17.81 -12.81 11.39
C LYS A 158 -17.74 -11.73 12.46
N PHE A 159 -18.79 -10.92 12.58
CA PHE A 159 -18.77 -9.80 13.48
C PHE A 159 -18.69 -10.29 14.93
N ASN A 160 -17.62 -9.92 15.61
CA ASN A 160 -17.42 -10.16 17.03
C ASN A 160 -16.71 -8.94 17.63
N LEU A 161 -17.42 -8.20 18.49
CA LEU A 161 -16.91 -6.95 19.04
C LEU A 161 -15.71 -7.17 19.97
N ASP A 162 -15.76 -8.18 20.84
CA ASP A 162 -14.70 -8.44 21.82
C ASP A 162 -13.40 -8.87 21.11
N GLU A 163 -13.51 -9.74 20.11
CA GLU A 163 -12.36 -10.13 19.28
C GLU A 163 -11.82 -8.94 18.47
N LEU A 164 -12.71 -8.13 17.89
CA LEU A 164 -12.32 -6.95 17.12
C LEU A 164 -11.59 -5.92 17.98
N LEU A 165 -11.98 -5.74 19.24
CA LEU A 165 -11.30 -4.84 20.17
C LEU A 165 -9.91 -5.35 20.54
N GLY A 166 -9.74 -6.66 20.79
CA GLY A 166 -8.43 -7.26 21.01
C GLY A 166 -7.51 -7.12 19.80
N ILE A 167 -8.04 -7.35 18.59
CA ILE A 167 -7.33 -7.14 17.32
C ILE A 167 -6.96 -5.66 17.13
N ALA A 168 -7.89 -4.75 17.44
CA ALA A 168 -7.65 -3.32 17.31
C ALA A 168 -6.55 -2.84 18.27
N GLU A 169 -6.53 -3.37 19.49
CA GLU A 169 -5.47 -3.08 20.46
C GLU A 169 -4.11 -3.54 19.95
N GLU A 170 -4.01 -4.78 19.45
CA GLU A 170 -2.78 -5.30 18.86
C GLU A 170 -2.31 -4.45 17.67
N LEU A 171 -3.21 -4.13 16.73
CA LEU A 171 -2.88 -3.32 15.56
C LEU A 171 -2.44 -1.90 15.94
N LYS A 172 -3.11 -1.29 16.92
CA LYS A 172 -2.79 0.04 17.45
C LYS A 172 -1.38 0.06 18.04
N TYR A 173 -1.03 -0.91 18.87
CA TYR A 173 0.31 -0.98 19.47
C TYR A 173 1.38 -1.34 18.44
N ILE A 174 1.13 -2.28 17.53
CA ILE A 174 2.08 -2.61 16.45
C ILE A 174 2.36 -1.36 15.59
N LYS A 175 1.32 -0.59 15.25
CA LYS A 175 1.49 0.64 14.48
C LYS A 175 2.30 1.67 15.27
N GLY A 176 1.94 1.92 16.53
CA GLY A 176 2.66 2.84 17.41
C GLY A 176 4.14 2.47 17.54
N VAL A 177 4.44 1.21 17.81
CA VAL A 177 5.82 0.71 17.92
C VAL A 177 6.57 0.83 16.58
N LYS A 178 5.92 0.55 15.44
CA LYS A 178 6.55 0.75 14.12
C LYS A 178 6.87 2.22 13.83
N ASP A 179 6.01 3.14 14.26
CA ASP A 179 6.23 4.57 14.09
C ASP A 179 7.43 5.03 14.95
N GLU A 180 7.52 4.59 16.20
CA GLU A 180 8.68 4.87 17.08
C GLU A 180 9.97 4.25 16.53
N ILE A 181 9.93 3.00 16.05
CA ILE A 181 11.09 2.37 15.40
C ILE A 181 11.52 3.20 14.19
N ARG A 182 10.57 3.62 13.33
CA ARG A 182 10.91 4.44 12.17
C ARG A 182 11.59 5.73 12.60
N GLN A 183 11.05 6.41 13.61
CA GLN A 183 11.62 7.65 14.14
C GLN A 183 13.06 7.42 14.62
N GLU A 184 13.30 6.40 15.44
CA GLU A 184 14.63 6.04 15.93
C GLU A 184 15.60 5.67 14.80
N LEU A 185 15.12 5.05 13.71
CA LEU A 185 15.96 4.73 12.56
C LEU A 185 16.32 5.95 11.70
N THR A 186 15.46 6.98 11.68
CA THR A 186 15.69 8.21 10.91
C THR A 186 16.44 9.28 11.71
N GLU A 187 16.10 9.42 12.98
CA GLU A 187 16.62 10.42 13.91
C GLU A 187 16.79 9.74 15.28
N PRO A 188 17.91 9.03 15.50
CA PRO A 188 18.16 8.29 16.74
C PRO A 188 18.09 9.20 17.98
N SER A 189 17.32 8.80 18.98
CA SER A 189 17.19 9.52 20.23
C SER A 189 18.45 9.41 21.10
N ASP A 190 18.58 10.31 22.07
CA ASP A 190 19.64 10.26 23.10
C ASP A 190 19.70 8.91 23.80
N TRP A 191 18.53 8.29 24.02
CA TRP A 191 18.45 6.98 24.65
C TRP A 191 19.13 5.92 23.78
N LEU A 192 18.78 5.86 22.48
CA LEU A 192 19.36 4.88 21.56
C LEU A 192 20.85 5.12 21.35
N VAL A 193 21.26 6.38 21.15
CA VAL A 193 22.68 6.74 20.98
C VAL A 193 23.49 6.37 22.21
N LYS A 194 22.96 6.63 23.41
CA LYS A 194 23.62 6.26 24.67
C LYS A 194 23.74 4.76 24.83
N GLU A 195 22.67 4.01 24.53
CA GLU A 195 22.66 2.55 24.61
C GLU A 195 23.70 1.93 23.66
N MET A 196 23.77 2.41 22.42
CA MET A 196 24.78 1.94 21.45
C MET A 196 26.20 2.33 21.88
N ALA A 197 26.40 3.57 22.35
CA ALA A 197 27.68 4.01 22.86
C ALA A 197 28.16 3.16 24.05
N GLN A 198 27.27 2.78 24.97
CA GLN A 198 27.63 1.92 26.11
C GLN A 198 28.07 0.51 25.69
N ARG A 199 27.53 -0.01 24.60
CA ARG A 199 27.86 -1.37 24.11
C ARG A 199 29.16 -1.41 23.30
N VAL A 200 29.53 -0.31 22.64
CA VAL A 200 30.68 -0.26 21.71
C VAL A 200 31.88 0.47 22.33
N HIS A 201 31.65 1.46 23.19
CA HIS A 201 32.72 2.26 23.78
C HIS A 201 33.22 1.65 25.09
N SER A 202 34.53 1.55 25.27
CA SER A 202 35.15 0.92 26.46
C SER A 202 35.05 1.76 27.75
N ALA A 203 34.50 2.98 27.70
CA ALA A 203 34.38 3.82 28.89
C ALA A 203 33.23 3.37 29.79
N ARG A 204 33.52 3.29 31.09
CA ARG A 204 32.57 2.93 32.15
C ARG A 204 31.36 3.87 32.27
N ARG A 205 31.47 5.11 31.76
CA ARG A 205 30.36 6.09 31.70
C ARG A 205 30.43 6.86 30.39
N ILE A 206 29.26 7.08 29.79
CA ILE A 206 29.11 7.92 28.61
C ILE A 206 28.91 9.36 29.09
N SER A 207 29.91 10.22 28.80
CA SER A 207 29.80 11.67 29.05
C SER A 207 29.03 12.35 27.92
N PRO A 208 28.50 13.58 28.11
CA PRO A 208 27.83 14.33 27.04
C PRO A 208 28.71 14.49 25.79
N LYS A 209 30.02 14.74 25.96
CA LYS A 209 30.96 14.84 24.85
C LYS A 209 31.10 13.54 24.04
N ILE A 210 31.07 12.39 24.72
CA ILE A 210 31.08 11.07 24.04
C ILE A 210 29.75 10.86 23.32
N LEU A 211 28.63 11.18 23.98
CA LEU A 211 27.29 11.07 23.40
C LEU A 211 27.18 11.86 22.10
N ASP A 212 27.61 13.13 22.10
CA ASP A 212 27.56 14.00 20.92
C ASP A 212 28.44 13.48 19.77
N SER A 213 29.61 12.91 20.08
CA SER A 213 30.45 12.27 19.05
C SER A 213 29.83 11.00 18.46
N PHE A 214 29.00 10.29 19.24
CA PHE A 214 28.36 9.04 18.81
C PHE A 214 27.08 9.27 18.02
N ARG A 215 26.40 10.42 18.15
CA ARG A 215 25.19 10.73 17.37
C ARG A 215 25.37 10.52 15.85
N PRO A 216 26.36 11.14 15.18
CA PRO A 216 26.56 10.93 13.76
C PRO A 216 26.96 9.48 13.45
N ILE A 217 27.79 8.86 14.30
CA ILE A 217 28.25 7.47 14.11
C ILE A 217 27.07 6.49 14.13
N VAL A 218 26.16 6.63 15.10
CA VAL A 218 24.98 5.76 15.23
C VAL A 218 24.03 5.97 14.05
N THR A 219 23.83 7.22 13.63
CA THR A 219 22.99 7.56 12.47
C THR A 219 23.55 6.93 11.19
N ASP A 220 24.85 7.11 10.92
CA ASP A 220 25.51 6.56 9.74
C ASP A 220 25.52 5.03 9.76
N ALA A 221 25.75 4.41 10.93
CA ALA A 221 25.73 2.96 11.09
C ALA A 221 24.35 2.35 10.82
N ILE A 222 23.28 2.98 11.30
CA ILE A 222 21.90 2.53 11.04
C ILE A 222 21.60 2.62 9.54
N GLN A 223 21.92 3.75 8.89
CA GLN A 223 21.67 3.94 7.46
C GLN A 223 22.47 2.97 6.60
N SER A 224 23.75 2.76 6.91
CA SER A 224 24.59 1.77 6.24
C SER A 224 24.02 0.37 6.41
N TYR A 225 23.65 -0.02 7.64
CA TYR A 225 23.10 -1.35 7.90
C TYR A 225 21.80 -1.61 7.15
N ILE A 226 20.89 -0.63 7.09
CA ILE A 226 19.64 -0.75 6.30
C ILE A 226 19.98 -0.96 4.82
N THR A 227 20.94 -0.20 4.29
CA THR A 227 21.40 -0.32 2.91
C THR A 227 21.98 -1.71 2.63
N ASP A 228 22.84 -2.20 3.52
CA ASP A 228 23.43 -3.53 3.42
C ASP A 228 22.35 -4.62 3.45
N ARG A 229 21.34 -4.51 4.31
CA ARG A 229 20.21 -5.46 4.38
C ARG A 229 19.32 -5.46 3.14
N ILE A 230 19.11 -4.29 2.53
CA ILE A 230 18.42 -4.19 1.24
C ILE A 230 19.25 -4.94 0.18
N ASN A 231 20.55 -4.69 0.11
CA ASN A 231 21.46 -5.36 -0.82
C ASN A 231 21.51 -6.88 -0.60
N GLU A 232 21.63 -7.35 0.64
CA GLU A 232 21.60 -8.79 0.95
C GLU A 232 20.29 -9.47 0.56
N THR A 233 19.16 -8.78 0.76
CA THR A 233 17.84 -9.31 0.39
C THR A 233 17.71 -9.40 -1.14
N LEU A 234 18.25 -8.42 -1.85
CA LEU A 234 18.36 -8.43 -3.31
C LEU A 234 19.27 -9.58 -3.78
N ASP A 235 20.45 -9.73 -3.19
CA ASP A 235 21.41 -10.78 -3.53
C ASP A 235 20.85 -12.19 -3.27
N LYS A 236 20.12 -12.36 -2.17
CA LYS A 236 19.43 -13.63 -1.88
C LYS A 236 18.33 -13.93 -2.89
N ALA A 237 17.54 -12.92 -3.25
CA ALA A 237 16.54 -13.07 -4.30
C ALA A 237 17.18 -13.53 -5.61
N ILE A 238 18.33 -12.93 -5.98
CA ILE A 238 19.15 -13.33 -7.14
C ILE A 238 19.61 -14.79 -7.02
N GLN A 239 20.20 -15.19 -5.89
CA GLN A 239 20.67 -16.57 -5.69
C GLN A 239 19.54 -17.61 -5.70
N THR A 240 18.36 -17.31 -5.16
CA THR A 240 17.20 -18.22 -5.28
C THR A 240 16.72 -18.40 -6.71
N VAL A 241 16.89 -17.39 -7.58
CA VAL A 241 16.61 -17.53 -9.02
C VAL A 241 17.68 -18.43 -9.64
N GLU A 242 18.97 -18.23 -9.36
CA GLU A 242 20.08 -19.05 -9.87
C GLU A 242 20.00 -20.52 -9.44
N VAL A 243 19.64 -20.80 -8.18
CA VAL A 243 19.47 -22.18 -7.66
C VAL A 243 18.23 -22.85 -8.26
N LYS A 244 17.15 -22.10 -8.54
CA LYS A 244 15.99 -22.66 -9.26
C LYS A 244 16.33 -22.95 -10.72
N GLU A 245 17.10 -22.11 -11.40
CA GLU A 245 17.58 -22.37 -12.76
C GLU A 245 18.57 -23.56 -12.81
N TYR A 246 19.44 -23.72 -11.82
CA TYR A 246 20.34 -24.89 -11.73
C TYR A 246 19.57 -26.20 -11.48
N ASN A 247 18.55 -26.18 -10.60
CA ASN A 247 17.70 -27.34 -10.35
C ASN A 247 16.73 -27.64 -11.50
N GLN A 248 16.27 -26.63 -12.26
CA GLN A 248 15.54 -26.85 -13.51
C GLN A 248 16.43 -27.48 -14.59
N LYS A 249 17.68 -27.03 -14.75
CA LYS A 249 18.64 -27.65 -15.67
C LYS A 249 19.01 -29.10 -15.32
N LEU A 250 18.89 -29.50 -14.05
CA LEU A 250 19.11 -30.88 -13.60
C LEU A 250 17.86 -31.78 -13.74
N ASN A 251 16.65 -31.21 -13.77
CA ASN A 251 15.39 -31.94 -13.95
C ASN A 251 14.88 -31.96 -15.41
N GLU A 252 15.50 -31.22 -16.33
CA GLU A 252 15.14 -31.19 -17.76
C GLU A 252 15.72 -32.35 -18.59
N GLN A 253 15.93 -33.53 -17.98
CA GLN A 253 16.15 -34.78 -18.73
C GLN A 253 14.93 -35.69 -18.82
N ASP A 254 13.78 -35.33 -18.27
CA ASP A 254 12.55 -36.08 -18.56
C ASP A 254 11.31 -35.19 -18.74
N THR A 255 10.54 -35.57 -19.77
CA THR A 255 9.15 -35.24 -20.09
C THR A 255 8.78 -33.88 -20.69
N THR A 256 8.62 -33.93 -22.02
CA THR A 256 7.43 -33.60 -22.85
C THR A 256 6.69 -32.26 -22.69
N GLU A 257 6.68 -31.54 -23.83
CA GLU A 257 5.74 -30.56 -24.38
C GLU A 257 4.44 -30.29 -23.60
N ILE A 258 4.19 -29.01 -23.29
CA ILE A 258 2.83 -28.46 -23.16
C ILE A 258 2.76 -27.09 -23.87
N GLU A 259 1.60 -26.92 -24.50
CA GLU A 259 1.12 -25.97 -25.49
C GLU A 259 1.17 -24.48 -25.11
N ASP A 260 1.34 -23.65 -26.15
CA ASP A 260 1.12 -22.20 -26.18
C ASP A 260 -0.32 -21.85 -25.75
N SER A 261 -0.47 -21.19 -24.61
CA SER A 261 -1.70 -20.43 -24.29
C SER A 261 -1.55 -18.98 -24.76
N ASN A 262 -2.50 -18.54 -25.58
CA ASN A 262 -2.44 -17.34 -26.41
C ASN A 262 -3.10 -16.10 -25.74
N ASP A 263 -3.09 -16.04 -24.41
CA ASP A 263 -3.70 -14.95 -23.64
C ASP A 263 -2.65 -13.88 -23.25
N ILE A 264 -3.03 -12.61 -23.36
CA ILE A 264 -2.22 -11.47 -22.88
C ILE A 264 -2.37 -11.43 -21.36
N ILE A 265 -1.50 -12.15 -20.67
CA ILE A 265 -1.45 -12.22 -19.21
C ILE A 265 -0.11 -11.65 -18.79
N THR A 266 -0.14 -10.56 -18.01
CA THR A 266 1.05 -10.06 -17.34
C THR A 266 1.58 -11.16 -16.42
N THR A 267 2.70 -11.73 -16.82
CA THR A 267 3.29 -12.87 -16.14
C THR A 267 3.92 -12.44 -14.82
N GLN A 268 4.05 -13.39 -13.90
CA GLN A 268 4.78 -13.17 -12.64
C GLN A 268 6.21 -12.64 -12.90
N GLU A 269 6.83 -13.11 -13.99
CA GLU A 269 8.17 -12.70 -14.41
C GLU A 269 8.23 -11.22 -14.85
N GLU A 270 7.21 -10.74 -15.56
CA GLU A 270 7.10 -9.34 -15.96
C GLU A 270 6.82 -8.42 -14.77
N MET A 271 6.04 -8.89 -13.79
CA MET A 271 5.82 -8.17 -12.53
C MET A 271 7.12 -8.03 -11.73
N GLU A 272 7.93 -9.08 -11.68
CA GLU A 272 9.26 -9.06 -11.04
C GLU A 272 10.19 -8.07 -11.73
N ALA A 273 10.24 -8.09 -13.07
CA ALA A 273 11.02 -7.12 -13.85
C ALA A 273 10.56 -5.68 -13.63
N LEU A 274 9.26 -5.42 -13.54
CA LEU A 274 8.74 -4.09 -13.21
C LEU A 274 9.23 -3.61 -11.84
N TYR A 275 9.19 -4.46 -10.81
CA TYR A 275 9.67 -4.08 -9.48
C TYR A 275 11.18 -3.79 -9.48
N ILE A 276 11.96 -4.55 -10.25
CA ILE A 276 13.39 -4.28 -10.44
C ILE A 276 13.60 -2.93 -11.12
N VAL A 277 12.84 -2.62 -12.17
CA VAL A 277 12.93 -1.33 -12.86
C VAL A 277 12.52 -0.16 -11.93
N ARG A 278 11.50 -0.35 -11.10
CA ARG A 278 11.13 0.61 -10.05
C ARG A 278 12.25 0.83 -9.04
N ALA A 279 12.90 -0.24 -8.60
CA ALA A 279 14.04 -0.14 -7.68
C ALA A 279 15.22 0.61 -8.33
N ILE A 280 15.59 0.28 -9.58
CA ILE A 280 16.65 0.93 -10.34
C ILE A 280 16.40 2.45 -10.47
N CYS A 281 15.15 2.84 -10.70
CA CYS A 281 14.73 4.21 -11.01
C CYS A 281 14.21 5.01 -9.81
N SER A 282 14.20 4.43 -8.60
CA SER A 282 13.62 5.01 -7.38
C SER A 282 14.15 6.41 -7.02
N ASN A 283 15.41 6.70 -7.34
CA ASN A 283 16.02 8.00 -7.08
C ASN A 283 15.74 9.06 -8.18
N LEU A 284 15.03 8.69 -9.25
CA LEU A 284 14.74 9.58 -10.39
C LEU A 284 13.27 10.01 -10.42
N VAL A 285 12.36 9.09 -10.07
CA VAL A 285 10.91 9.33 -10.06
C VAL A 285 10.26 8.50 -8.97
N ASP A 286 9.08 8.95 -8.51
CA ASP A 286 8.22 8.12 -7.68
C ASP A 286 7.87 6.79 -8.39
N SER A 287 7.95 5.69 -7.63
CA SER A 287 7.78 4.34 -8.17
C SER A 287 6.40 4.10 -8.80
N GLY A 288 5.36 4.81 -8.34
CA GLY A 288 3.99 4.71 -8.86
C GLY A 288 3.83 5.32 -10.25
N ARG A 289 4.77 6.16 -10.69
CA ARG A 289 4.77 6.75 -12.04
C ARG A 289 5.27 5.79 -13.12
N LEU A 290 5.92 4.70 -12.73
CA LEU A 290 6.39 3.67 -13.66
C LEU A 290 5.32 2.60 -13.82
N MET A 291 4.76 2.52 -15.02
CA MET A 291 3.62 1.67 -15.34
C MET A 291 3.96 0.69 -16.47
N GLU A 292 3.53 -0.54 -16.28
CA GLU A 292 3.56 -1.63 -17.25
C GLU A 292 2.31 -1.61 -18.14
N LYS A 293 2.49 -1.96 -19.41
CA LYS A 293 1.41 -2.25 -20.34
C LYS A 293 1.82 -3.45 -21.17
N ASP A 294 1.17 -4.58 -20.91
CA ASP A 294 1.46 -5.80 -21.62
C ASP A 294 0.90 -5.80 -23.05
N THR A 295 1.60 -6.45 -23.97
CA THR A 295 1.23 -6.60 -25.38
C THR A 295 1.57 -8.01 -25.86
N LYS A 296 0.99 -8.42 -27.01
CA LYS A 296 1.22 -9.75 -27.58
C LYS A 296 2.69 -10.14 -27.79
N THR A 297 3.59 -9.17 -27.89
CA THR A 297 5.01 -9.41 -28.22
C THR A 297 5.99 -8.91 -27.17
N TYR A 298 5.53 -8.09 -26.21
CA TYR A 298 6.35 -7.55 -25.11
C TYR A 298 5.52 -6.88 -24.03
N CYS A 299 6.03 -6.87 -22.82
CA CYS A 299 5.59 -5.98 -21.75
C CYS A 299 6.30 -4.62 -21.85
N ASN A 300 5.52 -3.54 -21.97
CA ASN A 300 6.01 -2.19 -22.18
C ASN A 300 6.08 -1.42 -20.86
N ILE A 301 7.23 -0.84 -20.52
CA ILE A 301 7.37 0.00 -19.33
C ILE A 301 7.44 1.48 -19.73
N THR A 302 6.57 2.26 -19.12
CA THR A 302 6.31 3.67 -19.46
C THR A 302 6.35 4.56 -18.24
N LEU A 303 6.71 5.83 -18.46
CA LEU A 303 6.54 6.89 -17.46
C LEU A 303 5.14 7.51 -17.60
N ASP A 304 4.42 7.63 -16.49
CA ASP A 304 3.07 8.19 -16.38
C ASP A 304 2.01 7.47 -17.25
N GLY A 305 2.25 6.20 -17.60
CA GLY A 305 1.35 5.42 -18.48
C GLY A 305 1.32 5.90 -19.94
N GLN A 306 2.20 6.82 -20.34
CA GLN A 306 2.18 7.41 -21.68
C GLN A 306 3.02 6.61 -22.67
N ALA A 307 2.42 6.16 -23.77
CA ALA A 307 3.12 5.38 -24.80
C ALA A 307 4.33 6.13 -25.41
N ARG A 308 4.25 7.46 -25.55
CA ARG A 308 5.38 8.30 -26.02
C ARG A 308 6.54 8.36 -25.03
N LYS A 309 6.29 8.04 -23.76
CA LYS A 309 7.27 7.93 -22.69
C LYS A 309 7.65 6.48 -22.38
N SER A 310 7.55 5.60 -23.37
CA SER A 310 8.13 4.26 -23.33
C SER A 310 9.65 4.36 -23.25
N PHE A 311 10.25 3.70 -22.27
CA PHE A 311 11.72 3.72 -22.08
C PHE A 311 12.35 2.33 -21.93
N LEU A 312 11.53 1.28 -21.77
CA LEU A 312 11.99 -0.11 -21.71
C LEU A 312 10.89 -1.06 -22.21
N ARG A 313 11.26 -2.08 -22.98
CA ARG A 313 10.36 -3.18 -23.39
C ARG A 313 10.95 -4.52 -22.99
N LEU A 314 10.12 -5.39 -22.42
CA LEU A 314 10.49 -6.74 -21.98
C LEU A 314 9.88 -7.75 -22.96
N HIS A 315 10.71 -8.53 -23.65
CA HIS A 315 10.25 -9.60 -24.53
C HIS A 315 10.44 -10.95 -23.83
N PHE A 316 9.56 -11.26 -22.88
CA PHE A 316 9.67 -12.47 -22.05
C PHE A 316 8.82 -13.64 -22.54
N ASN A 317 8.04 -13.43 -23.60
CA ASN A 317 7.10 -14.39 -24.17
C ASN A 317 7.76 -15.68 -24.71
N SER A 318 9.09 -15.68 -24.91
CA SER A 318 9.83 -16.88 -25.30
C SER A 318 10.66 -17.41 -24.13
N LEU A 319 10.38 -18.65 -23.72
CA LEU A 319 11.12 -19.35 -22.65
C LEU A 319 12.64 -19.44 -22.91
N ARG A 320 13.08 -19.46 -24.17
CA ARG A 320 14.50 -19.67 -24.55
C ARG A 320 15.22 -18.43 -25.09
N LYS A 321 14.49 -17.36 -25.44
CA LYS A 321 15.05 -16.18 -26.11
C LYS A 321 14.46 -14.89 -25.55
N LYS A 322 14.66 -14.65 -24.26
CA LYS A 322 14.25 -13.41 -23.61
C LYS A 322 15.23 -12.29 -23.96
N LYS A 323 14.69 -11.09 -24.10
CA LYS A 323 15.46 -9.89 -24.46
C LYS A 323 14.74 -8.65 -23.98
N ILE A 324 15.46 -7.55 -23.86
CA ILE A 324 14.89 -6.25 -23.54
C ILE A 324 15.30 -5.23 -24.60
N ASN A 325 14.44 -4.23 -24.84
CA ASN A 325 14.82 -3.05 -25.61
C ASN A 325 14.94 -1.85 -24.69
N ILE A 326 16.11 -1.22 -24.67
CA ILE A 326 16.38 -0.03 -23.88
C ILE A 326 16.40 1.19 -24.81
N PHE A 327 15.66 2.25 -24.43
CA PHE A 327 15.53 3.46 -25.24
C PHE A 327 16.46 4.58 -24.72
N ASP A 328 17.74 4.25 -24.51
CA ASP A 328 18.79 5.16 -24.04
C ASP A 328 19.53 5.88 -25.17
N GLN A 329 19.29 5.49 -26.43
CA GLN A 329 19.90 6.06 -27.63
C GLN A 329 18.84 6.29 -28.73
N GLY A 330 19.23 6.93 -29.85
CA GLY A 330 18.32 7.28 -30.94
C GLY A 330 17.60 6.08 -31.58
N GLN A 331 18.25 4.91 -31.64
CA GLN A 331 17.62 3.62 -31.97
C GLN A 331 17.63 2.72 -30.73
N PRO A 332 16.51 2.04 -30.40
CA PRO A 332 16.44 1.16 -29.25
C PRO A 332 17.31 -0.09 -29.48
N GLU A 333 18.24 -0.33 -28.57
CA GLU A 333 19.13 -1.49 -28.64
C GLU A 333 18.45 -2.71 -28.00
N VAL A 334 18.54 -3.84 -28.69
CA VAL A 334 18.01 -5.13 -28.25
C VAL A 334 19.11 -5.90 -27.55
N VAL A 335 18.96 -6.15 -26.24
CA VAL A 335 19.95 -6.92 -25.47
C VAL A 335 19.33 -8.20 -24.91
N PRO A 336 20.03 -9.35 -24.99
CA PRO A 336 19.52 -10.60 -24.44
C PRO A 336 19.51 -10.56 -22.92
N VAL A 337 18.50 -11.20 -22.33
CA VAL A 337 18.41 -11.47 -20.89
C VAL A 337 17.94 -12.91 -20.70
N SER A 338 18.25 -13.51 -19.56
CA SER A 338 17.80 -14.84 -19.17
C SER A 338 16.75 -14.76 -18.07
N THR A 339 16.90 -13.82 -17.14
CA THR A 339 16.00 -13.61 -15.99
C THR A 339 15.66 -12.12 -15.80
N PRO A 340 14.61 -11.77 -15.02
CA PRO A 340 14.34 -10.39 -14.65
C PRO A 340 15.52 -9.71 -13.94
N SER A 341 16.30 -10.46 -13.16
CA SER A 341 17.46 -9.95 -12.43
C SER A 341 18.55 -9.38 -13.34
N ASP A 342 18.65 -9.84 -14.59
CA ASP A 342 19.64 -9.32 -15.55
C ASP A 342 19.45 -7.83 -15.87
N LEU A 343 18.27 -7.27 -15.60
CA LEU A 343 18.02 -5.82 -15.70
C LEU A 343 19.02 -4.98 -14.90
N TYR A 344 19.57 -5.50 -13.79
CA TYR A 344 20.58 -4.79 -12.99
C TYR A 344 21.90 -4.56 -13.74
N GLN A 345 22.27 -5.45 -14.67
CA GLN A 345 23.47 -5.28 -15.50
C GLN A 345 23.34 -4.03 -16.39
N TYR A 346 22.10 -3.65 -16.71
CA TYR A 346 21.77 -2.52 -17.56
C TYR A 346 21.25 -1.31 -16.75
N LYS A 347 21.46 -1.26 -15.42
CA LYS A 347 20.89 -0.23 -14.52
C LYS A 347 21.15 1.20 -14.98
N GLU A 348 22.37 1.52 -15.41
CA GLU A 348 22.72 2.88 -15.85
C GLU A 348 22.06 3.22 -17.19
N ARG A 349 21.97 2.24 -18.09
CA ARG A 349 21.27 2.39 -19.37
C ARG A 349 19.78 2.63 -19.17
N ILE A 350 19.14 1.85 -18.29
CA ILE A 350 17.73 2.01 -17.93
C ILE A 350 17.46 3.38 -17.29
N ARG A 351 18.34 3.82 -16.37
CA ARG A 351 18.27 5.16 -15.77
C ARG A 351 18.37 6.27 -16.82
N ASN A 352 19.30 6.14 -17.77
CA ASN A 352 19.47 7.12 -18.84
C ASN A 352 18.27 7.15 -19.79
N ALA A 353 17.72 5.98 -20.16
CA ALA A 353 16.50 5.89 -20.95
C ALA A 353 15.31 6.61 -20.28
N LEU A 354 15.17 6.49 -18.95
CA LEU A 354 14.14 7.20 -18.19
C LEU A 354 14.39 8.71 -18.15
N LYS A 355 15.63 9.16 -17.94
CA LYS A 355 15.99 10.59 -17.92
C LYS A 355 15.60 11.29 -19.23
N LEU A 356 15.80 10.63 -20.37
CA LEU A 356 15.38 11.15 -21.68
C LEU A 356 13.85 11.38 -21.80
N LYS A 357 13.04 10.76 -20.94
CA LYS A 357 11.57 10.96 -20.90
C LYS A 357 11.12 11.98 -19.85
N LEU A 358 12.03 12.42 -19.00
CA LEU A 358 11.81 13.51 -18.04
C LEU A 358 12.10 14.87 -18.66
N GLU A 359 13.01 14.95 -19.63
CA GLU A 359 13.30 16.18 -20.38
C GLU A 359 12.16 16.55 -21.35
N PRO A 360 11.81 17.85 -21.51
CA PRO A 360 10.84 18.28 -22.50
C PRO A 360 11.34 17.94 -23.93
N PRO A 361 10.44 17.64 -24.88
CA PRO A 361 10.85 17.26 -26.23
C PRO A 361 11.70 18.37 -26.86
N ARG A 362 12.93 18.04 -27.28
CA ARG A 362 13.75 18.95 -28.09
C ARG A 362 12.97 19.27 -29.37
N SER A 363 12.67 20.54 -29.60
CA SER A 363 12.12 21.01 -30.86
C SER A 363 13.10 20.65 -31.98
N PRO A 364 12.65 20.03 -33.09
CA PRO A 364 13.51 19.90 -34.26
C PRO A 364 13.77 21.30 -34.84
N GLU A 365 15.04 21.64 -35.02
CA GLU A 365 15.51 22.82 -35.78
C GLU A 365 15.17 22.72 -37.27
#